data_AF-A0A4U3FD07-F1
#
_entry.id   AF-A0A4U3FD07-F1
#
_cell.length_a   1.000
_cell.length_b   1.000
_cell.length_c   1.000
_cell.angle_alpha   90.00
_cell.angle_beta   90.00
_cell.angle_gamma   90.00
#
_symmetry.space_group_name_H-M   'P 1'
#
loop_
_entity.id
_entity.type
_entity.pdbx_description
1 polymer ?
#
loop_
_entity_poly.entity_id
_entity_poly.type
_entity_poly.pdbx_seq_one_letter_code
_entity_poly.pdbx_strand_id
1 'polypeptide(L)'
;MKWIPSELHTHTLHSDGQHTLDQLVQSALALGIDCIALTDHNTQSGLQDRQRVQAETGIHIVPGMEWTTFYGHMLTLGIHDYVDWRSYGIYDIEQGIDEVHAQGGLVGIAHPFRIGSPICTGCYWEYPIYDWEKVDYIEVWSTLMPAIKKDSQRAYAWWTFLLNEGHRITATSGRDWHRTEDHDAPAAITYLGTEDEDQLWYSLDIVQTSDTPFTDHVELEPKDNSVLTAMRQGAVTITMGPLLTFTAHVVNPIHDNHAKRYSIGQEIDCPQDQILKLEIALDTICRQKHYLLVDQSLRLVVNSNQGILFEQQIPVQTEVYDCELVQAEALSWVRVELYGYFADMYSMIAFTNAIYITHSS
;
A
#
# COMPACT_ATOMS: atom_id res chain seq x y z
N MET A 1 15.03 2.83 -5.50
CA MET A 1 13.59 3.10 -5.30
C MET A 1 13.42 4.26 -4.35
N LYS A 2 12.50 5.16 -4.65
CA LYS A 2 12.01 6.19 -3.73
C LYS A 2 10.72 5.67 -3.09
N TRP A 3 10.61 5.81 -1.77
CA TRP A 3 9.45 5.36 -0.99
C TRP A 3 8.56 6.54 -0.64
N ILE A 4 7.30 6.48 -1.07
CA ILE A 4 6.39 7.61 -0.99
C ILE A 4 5.31 7.33 0.06
N PRO A 5 5.24 8.09 1.16
CA PRO A 5 4.24 7.91 2.20
C PRO A 5 2.86 8.28 1.66
N SER A 6 1.93 7.33 1.76
CA SER A 6 0.63 7.36 1.09
C SER A 6 -0.49 6.92 2.02
N GLU A 7 -1.65 7.57 1.88
CA GLU A 7 -2.93 7.14 2.46
C GLU A 7 -3.90 6.80 1.34
N LEU A 8 -4.35 5.55 1.27
CA LEU A 8 -5.06 5.03 0.10
C LEU A 8 -6.57 4.89 0.30
N HIS A 9 -7.09 5.38 1.44
CA HIS A 9 -8.51 5.32 1.75
C HIS A 9 -8.96 6.56 2.54
N THR A 10 -9.55 7.53 1.85
CA THR A 10 -9.96 8.81 2.42
C THR A 10 -11.33 9.28 1.93
N HIS A 11 -12.01 10.05 2.80
CA HIS A 11 -13.35 10.56 2.55
C HIS A 11 -13.42 12.07 2.78
N THR A 12 -14.26 12.75 2.02
CA THR A 12 -14.54 14.19 2.12
C THR A 12 -16.02 14.44 2.42
N LEU A 13 -16.38 15.72 2.52
CA LEU A 13 -17.76 16.19 2.63
C LEU A 13 -18.67 15.78 1.44
N HIS A 14 -18.10 15.21 0.38
CA HIS A 14 -18.87 14.68 -0.76
C HIS A 14 -19.48 13.30 -0.48
N SER A 15 -19.05 12.61 0.58
CA SER A 15 -19.69 11.42 1.12
C SER A 15 -20.06 11.62 2.59
N ASP A 16 -19.30 11.06 3.53
CA ASP A 16 -19.50 11.16 4.97
C ASP A 16 -18.23 11.57 5.74
N GLY A 17 -17.18 11.96 5.03
CA GLY A 17 -16.03 12.65 5.60
C GLY A 17 -16.37 14.05 6.11
N GLN A 18 -15.48 14.61 6.92
CA GLN A 18 -15.64 15.92 7.57
C GLN A 18 -14.75 17.01 6.95
N HIS A 19 -13.82 16.62 6.08
CA HIS A 19 -12.88 17.52 5.43
C HIS A 19 -13.39 17.97 4.06
N THR A 20 -13.13 19.22 3.70
CA THR A 20 -12.98 19.56 2.27
C THR A 20 -11.73 18.89 1.71
N LEU A 21 -11.59 18.81 0.38
CA LEU A 21 -10.37 18.27 -0.23
C LEU A 21 -9.11 19.04 0.23
N ASP A 22 -9.17 20.37 0.28
CA ASP A 22 -8.08 21.20 0.80
C ASP A 22 -7.72 20.84 2.24
N GLN A 23 -8.71 20.68 3.13
CA GLN A 23 -8.47 20.34 4.54
C GLN A 23 -7.87 18.93 4.72
N LEU A 24 -8.33 17.97 3.91
CA LEU A 24 -7.80 16.62 3.90
C LEU A 24 -6.32 16.64 3.49
N VAL A 25 -5.98 17.35 2.41
CA VAL A 25 -4.60 17.50 1.94
C VAL A 25 -3.72 18.21 2.96
N GLN A 26 -4.19 19.28 3.60
CA GLN A 26 -3.42 19.92 4.68
C GLN A 26 -3.17 18.96 5.86
N SER A 27 -4.16 18.13 6.20
CA SER A 27 -4.01 17.12 7.25
C SER A 27 -3.00 16.03 6.85
N ALA A 28 -3.04 15.56 5.61
CA ALA A 28 -2.08 14.60 5.07
C ALA A 28 -0.65 15.14 5.10
N LEU A 29 -0.43 16.38 4.62
CA LEU A 29 0.87 17.04 4.65
C LEU A 29 1.39 17.24 6.09
N ALA A 30 0.51 17.57 7.04
CA ALA A 30 0.87 17.67 8.45
C ALA A 30 1.33 16.33 9.06
N LEU A 31 0.91 15.21 8.49
CA LEU A 31 1.36 13.86 8.84
C LEU A 31 2.57 13.39 8.01
N GLY A 32 3.10 14.22 7.11
CA GLY A 32 4.20 13.88 6.21
C GLY A 32 3.80 12.87 5.14
N ILE A 33 2.55 12.91 4.69
CA ILE A 33 2.01 12.09 3.60
C ILE A 33 2.06 12.91 2.31
N ASP A 34 2.62 12.32 1.25
CA ASP A 34 2.87 12.98 -0.04
C ASP A 34 1.89 12.52 -1.14
N CYS A 35 1.11 11.47 -0.86
CA CYS A 35 0.13 10.91 -1.77
C CYS A 35 -1.14 10.50 -1.00
N ILE A 36 -2.31 10.85 -1.53
CA ILE A 36 -3.60 10.34 -1.05
C ILE A 36 -4.38 9.71 -2.19
N ALA A 37 -5.24 8.74 -1.89
CA ALA A 37 -6.34 8.37 -2.78
C ALA A 37 -7.64 8.94 -2.21
N LEU A 38 -8.39 9.67 -3.04
CA LEU A 38 -9.71 10.15 -2.67
C LEU A 38 -10.75 9.11 -3.09
N THR A 39 -11.43 8.52 -2.10
CA THR A 39 -12.27 7.34 -2.27
C THR A 39 -13.65 7.53 -1.64
N ASP A 40 -14.24 8.71 -1.81
CA ASP A 40 -15.59 9.01 -1.32
C ASP A 40 -16.59 7.89 -1.66
N HIS A 41 -17.50 7.59 -0.72
CA HIS A 41 -18.49 6.54 -0.90
C HIS A 41 -19.36 6.75 -2.14
N ASN A 42 -19.25 5.83 -3.11
CA ASN A 42 -20.10 5.74 -4.29
C ASN A 42 -20.18 7.01 -5.15
N THR A 43 -19.23 7.94 -5.02
CA THR A 43 -19.16 9.19 -5.78
C THR A 43 -17.71 9.60 -6.05
N GLN A 44 -17.49 10.29 -7.17
CA GLN A 44 -16.22 10.92 -7.53
C GLN A 44 -16.29 12.45 -7.46
N SER A 45 -17.40 13.02 -6.98
CA SER A 45 -17.63 14.47 -7.02
C SER A 45 -16.60 15.29 -6.24
N GLY A 46 -15.93 14.69 -5.24
CA GLY A 46 -14.85 15.35 -4.48
C GLY A 46 -13.59 15.60 -5.32
N LEU A 47 -13.43 14.92 -6.46
CA LEU A 47 -12.28 15.09 -7.36
C LEU A 47 -12.37 16.36 -8.23
N GLN A 48 -13.46 17.12 -8.18
CA GLN A 48 -13.63 18.32 -9.01
C GLN A 48 -12.47 19.32 -8.87
N ASP A 49 -11.96 19.50 -7.65
CA ASP A 49 -10.88 20.43 -7.33
C ASP A 49 -9.47 19.78 -7.34
N ARG A 50 -9.38 18.50 -7.73
CA ARG A 50 -8.14 17.71 -7.68
C ARG A 50 -6.96 18.44 -8.30
N GLN A 51 -7.07 18.86 -9.56
CA GLN A 51 -5.96 19.50 -10.29
C GLN A 51 -5.47 20.78 -9.63
N ARG A 52 -6.40 21.61 -9.13
CA ARG A 52 -6.08 22.85 -8.40
C ARG A 52 -5.29 22.54 -7.14
N VAL A 53 -5.82 21.68 -6.27
CA VAL A 53 -5.21 21.36 -4.97
C VAL A 53 -3.83 20.72 -5.16
N GLN A 54 -3.72 19.82 -6.12
CA GLN A 54 -2.47 19.20 -6.54
C GLN A 54 -1.40 20.24 -6.96
N ALA A 55 -1.77 21.20 -7.81
CA ALA A 55 -0.86 22.25 -8.27
C ALA A 55 -0.44 23.21 -7.15
N GLU A 56 -1.35 23.52 -6.22
CA GLU A 56 -1.09 24.44 -5.10
C GLU A 56 -0.22 23.83 -4.00
N THR A 57 -0.32 22.52 -3.78
CA THR A 57 0.28 21.86 -2.61
C THR A 57 1.42 20.89 -2.96
N GLY A 58 1.47 20.41 -4.21
CA GLY A 58 2.42 19.40 -4.64
C GLY A 58 2.10 17.97 -4.17
N ILE A 59 0.99 17.76 -3.44
CA ILE A 59 0.53 16.40 -3.11
C ILE A 59 0.10 15.68 -4.40
N HIS A 60 0.20 14.35 -4.41
CA HIS A 60 -0.48 13.52 -5.41
C HIS A 60 -1.83 13.06 -4.89
N ILE A 61 -2.86 13.14 -5.72
CA ILE A 61 -4.21 12.67 -5.41
C ILE A 61 -4.57 11.63 -6.46
N VAL A 62 -4.60 10.36 -6.07
CA VAL A 62 -5.07 9.26 -6.92
C VAL A 62 -6.59 9.34 -6.99
N PRO A 63 -7.18 9.37 -8.21
CA PRO A 63 -8.62 9.37 -8.34
C PRO A 63 -9.16 8.00 -7.97
N GLY A 64 -10.21 7.95 -7.16
CA GLY A 64 -10.81 6.70 -6.76
C GLY A 64 -12.23 6.87 -6.28
N MET A 65 -12.77 5.78 -5.73
CA MET A 65 -14.09 5.70 -5.15
C MET A 65 -14.14 4.45 -4.27
N GLU A 66 -14.86 4.51 -3.16
CA GLU A 66 -15.22 3.31 -2.42
C GLU A 66 -16.62 2.86 -2.79
N TRP A 67 -16.74 1.64 -3.29
CA TRP A 67 -18.02 0.97 -3.47
C TRP A 67 -18.53 0.49 -2.13
N THR A 68 -19.44 1.26 -1.55
CA THR A 68 -20.12 0.91 -0.31
C THR A 68 -21.34 0.06 -0.67
N THR A 69 -21.21 -1.26 -0.62
CA THR A 69 -22.29 -2.19 -0.97
C THR A 69 -22.88 -2.87 0.29
N PHE A 70 -23.87 -3.74 0.10
CA PHE A 70 -24.40 -4.55 1.21
C PHE A 70 -23.47 -5.71 1.62
N TYR A 71 -22.57 -6.15 0.74
CA TYR A 71 -21.82 -7.41 0.89
C TYR A 71 -20.30 -7.20 0.99
N GLY A 72 -19.84 -5.96 1.04
CA GLY A 72 -18.42 -5.65 1.04
C GLY A 72 -18.17 -4.21 0.65
N HIS A 73 -17.07 -3.64 1.14
CA HIS A 73 -16.55 -2.37 0.66
C HIS A 73 -15.35 -2.64 -0.24
N MET A 74 -15.38 -2.06 -1.43
CA MET A 74 -14.37 -2.26 -2.47
C MET A 74 -13.83 -0.92 -2.93
N LEU A 75 -12.52 -0.72 -2.86
CA LEU A 75 -11.87 0.48 -3.34
C LEU A 75 -11.54 0.32 -4.82
N THR A 76 -11.82 1.36 -5.59
CA THR A 76 -11.38 1.50 -6.98
C THR A 76 -10.39 2.65 -7.06
N LEU A 77 -9.17 2.41 -7.52
CA LEU A 77 -8.13 3.42 -7.67
C LEU A 77 -7.72 3.59 -9.12
N GLY A 78 -7.41 4.81 -9.53
CA GLY A 78 -7.00 5.12 -10.89
C GLY A 78 -8.13 5.12 -11.92
N ILE A 79 -9.40 5.20 -11.49
CA ILE A 79 -10.54 5.29 -12.41
C ILE A 79 -10.77 6.73 -12.86
N HIS A 80 -11.13 6.90 -14.14
CA HIS A 80 -11.40 8.21 -14.74
C HIS A 80 -12.90 8.42 -14.98
N ASP A 81 -13.61 7.35 -15.34
CA ASP A 81 -15.04 7.32 -15.53
C ASP A 81 -15.74 6.58 -14.39
N TYR A 82 -16.93 7.05 -14.03
CA TYR A 82 -17.75 6.43 -13.00
C TYR A 82 -18.17 5.01 -13.40
N VAL A 83 -17.89 4.05 -12.54
CA VAL A 83 -18.32 2.66 -12.69
C VAL A 83 -19.53 2.41 -11.77
N ASP A 84 -20.67 2.04 -12.34
CA ASP A 84 -21.93 1.94 -11.59
C ASP A 84 -22.04 0.62 -10.83
N TRP A 85 -21.77 0.69 -9.53
CA TRP A 85 -21.84 -0.43 -8.60
C TRP A 85 -23.25 -1.02 -8.41
N ARG A 86 -24.31 -0.26 -8.70
CA ARG A 86 -25.70 -0.62 -8.34
C ARG A 86 -26.23 -1.84 -9.07
N SER A 87 -25.63 -2.18 -10.21
CA SER A 87 -26.04 -3.28 -11.06
C SER A 87 -25.51 -4.65 -10.57
N TYR A 88 -24.57 -4.66 -9.62
CA TYR A 88 -23.91 -5.86 -9.14
C TYR A 88 -24.49 -6.34 -7.80
N GLY A 89 -25.02 -7.56 -7.80
CA GLY A 89 -25.38 -8.32 -6.60
C GLY A 89 -24.21 -9.12 -6.02
N ILE A 90 -24.49 -9.98 -5.05
CA ILE A 90 -23.48 -10.74 -4.30
C ILE A 90 -22.64 -11.71 -5.17
N TYR A 91 -23.07 -12.07 -6.39
CA TYR A 91 -22.41 -13.12 -7.19
C TYR A 91 -21.75 -12.62 -8.48
N ASP A 92 -21.79 -11.33 -8.78
CA ASP A 92 -21.35 -10.75 -10.05
C ASP A 92 -20.42 -9.53 -9.88
N ILE A 93 -19.87 -9.31 -8.68
CA ILE A 93 -18.92 -8.23 -8.39
C ILE A 93 -17.72 -8.21 -9.35
N GLU A 94 -17.27 -9.39 -9.82
CA GLU A 94 -16.16 -9.51 -10.77
C GLU A 94 -16.42 -8.83 -12.12
N GLN A 95 -17.68 -8.63 -12.53
CA GLN A 95 -18.00 -7.84 -13.73
C GLN A 95 -17.68 -6.36 -13.50
N GLY A 96 -17.96 -5.86 -12.30
CA GLY A 96 -17.56 -4.52 -11.88
C GLY A 96 -16.05 -4.35 -11.78
N ILE A 97 -15.35 -5.39 -11.33
CA ILE A 97 -13.87 -5.42 -11.33
C ILE A 97 -13.33 -5.30 -12.76
N ASP A 98 -13.91 -6.05 -13.72
CA ASP A 98 -13.50 -5.98 -15.12
C ASP A 98 -13.70 -4.57 -15.72
N GLU A 99 -14.75 -3.85 -15.33
CA GLU A 99 -14.98 -2.45 -15.75
C GLU A 99 -13.96 -1.48 -15.18
N VAL A 100 -13.53 -1.67 -13.93
CA VAL A 100 -12.45 -0.89 -13.30
C VAL A 100 -11.11 -1.16 -14.02
N HIS A 101 -10.80 -2.43 -14.26
CA HIS A 101 -9.58 -2.84 -14.95
C HIS A 101 -9.53 -2.40 -16.41
N ALA A 102 -10.68 -2.29 -17.09
CA ALA A 102 -10.76 -1.78 -18.45
C ALA A 102 -10.28 -0.31 -18.57
N GLN A 103 -10.29 0.44 -17.47
CA GLN A 103 -9.75 1.80 -17.39
C GLN A 103 -8.27 1.84 -16.95
N GLY A 104 -7.66 0.68 -16.67
CA GLY A 104 -6.31 0.58 -16.10
C GLY A 104 -6.26 0.74 -14.57
N GLY A 105 -7.42 0.93 -13.93
CA GLY A 105 -7.55 1.07 -12.48
C GLY A 105 -7.24 -0.22 -11.72
N LEU A 106 -7.23 -0.10 -10.39
CA LEU A 106 -7.00 -1.19 -9.45
C LEU A 106 -8.22 -1.39 -8.56
N VAL A 107 -8.44 -2.65 -8.17
CA VAL A 107 -9.46 -3.04 -7.19
C VAL A 107 -8.81 -3.52 -5.92
N GLY A 108 -9.29 -2.99 -4.79
CA GLY A 108 -8.91 -3.45 -3.46
C GLY A 108 -10.09 -3.82 -2.59
N ILE A 109 -9.90 -4.85 -1.78
CA ILE A 109 -10.87 -5.21 -0.73
C ILE A 109 -10.61 -4.31 0.49
N ALA A 110 -11.58 -3.48 0.86
CA ALA A 110 -11.49 -2.59 2.00
C ALA A 110 -11.82 -3.33 3.29
N HIS A 111 -10.96 -3.16 4.30
CA HIS A 111 -11.08 -3.65 5.68
C HIS A 111 -12.00 -4.88 5.89
N PRO A 112 -11.66 -6.05 5.31
CA PRO A 112 -12.60 -7.15 5.02
C PRO A 112 -13.26 -7.81 6.23
N PHE A 113 -12.68 -7.64 7.42
CA PHE A 113 -13.14 -8.29 8.65
C PHE A 113 -13.74 -7.33 9.68
N ARG A 114 -13.97 -6.06 9.31
CA ARG A 114 -14.72 -5.14 10.17
C ARG A 114 -16.14 -5.68 10.38
N ILE A 115 -16.72 -5.35 11.54
CA ILE A 115 -18.05 -5.86 11.90
C ILE A 115 -19.08 -5.31 10.91
N GLY A 116 -19.77 -6.23 10.23
CA GLY A 116 -20.78 -5.93 9.23
C GLY A 116 -22.13 -5.47 9.81
N SER A 117 -23.20 -5.69 9.04
CA SER A 117 -24.57 -5.31 9.40
C SER A 117 -25.03 -5.94 10.72
N PRO A 118 -25.78 -5.22 11.59
CA PRO A 118 -26.28 -3.86 11.41
C PRO A 118 -25.34 -2.75 11.93
N ILE A 119 -24.12 -3.09 12.37
CA ILE A 119 -23.20 -2.13 12.99
C ILE A 119 -22.53 -1.26 11.92
N CYS A 120 -22.03 -1.88 10.85
CA CYS A 120 -21.61 -1.18 9.64
C CYS A 120 -22.02 -2.01 8.42
N THR A 121 -22.97 -1.51 7.64
CA THR A 121 -23.46 -2.21 6.44
C THR A 121 -22.33 -2.37 5.42
N GLY A 122 -22.05 -3.59 5.00
CA GLY A 122 -21.02 -3.90 4.01
C GLY A 122 -19.57 -3.89 4.51
N CYS A 123 -19.31 -3.51 5.77
CA CYS A 123 -17.93 -3.50 6.29
C CYS A 123 -17.30 -4.91 6.40
N TYR A 124 -18.11 -5.97 6.45
CA TYR A 124 -17.62 -7.34 6.39
C TYR A 124 -17.68 -7.82 4.95
N TRP A 125 -16.59 -8.37 4.43
CA TRP A 125 -16.52 -8.89 3.08
C TRP A 125 -17.23 -10.24 2.96
N GLU A 126 -18.31 -10.27 2.18
CA GLU A 126 -19.18 -11.42 1.94
C GLU A 126 -19.19 -11.86 0.47
N TYR A 127 -18.66 -11.03 -0.45
CA TYR A 127 -18.53 -11.41 -1.85
C TYR A 127 -17.62 -12.64 -2.01
N PRO A 128 -18.07 -13.71 -2.69
CA PRO A 128 -17.19 -14.76 -3.15
C PRO A 128 -16.31 -14.20 -4.27
N ILE A 129 -15.00 -14.42 -4.13
CA ILE A 129 -14.02 -14.21 -5.22
C ILE A 129 -13.71 -15.59 -5.81
N TYR A 130 -13.98 -15.75 -7.11
CA TYR A 130 -13.70 -16.97 -7.85
C TYR A 130 -12.36 -16.89 -8.57
N ASP A 131 -11.95 -15.69 -8.97
CA ASP A 131 -10.65 -15.40 -9.56
C ASP A 131 -9.89 -14.37 -8.72
N TRP A 132 -8.96 -14.85 -7.90
CA TRP A 132 -8.13 -14.00 -7.04
C TRP A 132 -7.13 -13.14 -7.81
N GLU A 133 -6.83 -13.46 -9.07
CA GLU A 133 -5.94 -12.64 -9.90
C GLU A 133 -6.61 -11.32 -10.32
N LYS A 134 -7.92 -11.18 -10.10
CA LYS A 134 -8.65 -9.92 -10.30
C LYS A 134 -8.56 -8.95 -9.11
N VAL A 135 -8.09 -9.40 -7.95
CA VAL A 135 -7.97 -8.54 -6.76
C VAL A 135 -6.54 -8.03 -6.67
N ASP A 136 -6.33 -6.74 -6.90
CA ASP A 136 -4.98 -6.16 -6.91
C ASP A 136 -4.41 -5.99 -5.50
N TYR A 137 -5.25 -5.63 -4.53
CA TYR A 137 -4.81 -5.40 -3.15
C TYR A 137 -5.87 -5.67 -2.08
N ILE A 138 -5.42 -5.80 -0.83
CA ILE A 138 -6.26 -5.94 0.36
C ILE A 138 -5.78 -4.96 1.43
N GLU A 139 -6.71 -4.21 2.01
CA GLU A 139 -6.44 -3.46 3.24
C GLU A 139 -6.32 -4.42 4.42
N VAL A 140 -5.09 -4.83 4.71
CA VAL A 140 -4.83 -5.73 5.84
C VAL A 140 -4.82 -4.99 7.16
N TRP A 141 -4.49 -3.71 7.14
CA TRP A 141 -4.53 -2.81 8.28
C TRP A 141 -5.50 -1.67 8.00
N SER A 142 -6.42 -1.44 8.93
CA SER A 142 -7.43 -0.39 8.76
C SER A 142 -7.57 0.46 10.01
N THR A 143 -7.86 1.75 9.85
CA THR A 143 -8.05 2.72 10.93
C THR A 143 -6.78 2.97 11.77
N LEU A 144 -6.91 3.67 12.90
CA LEU A 144 -5.80 4.00 13.79
C LEU A 144 -5.38 2.82 14.68
N MET A 145 -4.08 2.69 14.94
CA MET A 145 -3.46 1.58 15.69
C MET A 145 -3.94 0.19 15.22
N PRO A 146 -3.81 -0.14 13.92
CA PRO A 146 -4.40 -1.35 13.34
C PRO A 146 -3.79 -2.64 13.87
N ALA A 147 -2.50 -2.65 14.24
CA ALA A 147 -1.77 -3.86 14.62
C ALA A 147 -2.37 -4.64 15.82
N ILE A 148 -3.08 -3.94 16.72
CA ILE A 148 -3.74 -4.55 17.89
C ILE A 148 -5.19 -4.96 17.63
N LYS A 149 -5.75 -4.62 16.46
CA LYS A 149 -7.16 -4.89 16.15
C LYS A 149 -7.34 -6.28 15.58
N LYS A 150 -8.41 -6.95 16.01
CA LYS A 150 -8.69 -8.34 15.62
C LYS A 150 -9.07 -8.47 14.14
N ASP A 151 -9.77 -7.49 13.59
CA ASP A 151 -10.11 -7.42 12.17
C ASP A 151 -8.85 -7.30 11.30
N SER A 152 -7.94 -6.39 11.64
CA SER A 152 -6.65 -6.22 10.96
C SER A 152 -5.76 -7.47 11.10
N GLN A 153 -5.72 -8.11 12.27
CA GLN A 153 -5.01 -9.38 12.45
C GLN A 153 -5.59 -10.51 11.58
N ARG A 154 -6.93 -10.57 11.43
CA ARG A 154 -7.59 -11.53 10.54
C ARG A 154 -7.31 -11.23 9.07
N ALA A 155 -7.34 -9.96 8.67
CA ALA A 155 -7.05 -9.53 7.30
C ALA A 155 -5.60 -9.85 6.92
N TYR A 156 -4.65 -9.58 7.82
CA TYR A 156 -3.24 -9.94 7.65
C TYR A 156 -3.02 -11.45 7.52
N ALA A 157 -3.69 -12.25 8.36
CA ALA A 157 -3.61 -13.71 8.29
C ALA A 157 -4.23 -14.25 6.98
N TRP A 158 -5.34 -13.66 6.53
CA TRP A 158 -6.00 -14.04 5.29
C TRP A 158 -5.15 -13.71 4.05
N TRP A 159 -4.55 -12.51 4.01
CA TRP A 159 -3.59 -12.15 2.98
C TRP A 159 -2.40 -13.12 2.96
N THR A 160 -1.85 -13.47 4.12
CA THR A 160 -0.75 -14.45 4.21
C THR A 160 -1.17 -15.83 3.69
N PHE A 161 -2.41 -16.25 3.96
CA PHE A 161 -2.96 -17.48 3.39
C PHE A 161 -3.04 -17.41 1.86
N LEU A 162 -3.52 -16.30 1.28
CA LEU A 162 -3.60 -16.13 -0.18
C LEU A 162 -2.21 -16.14 -0.84
N LEU A 163 -1.20 -15.54 -0.21
CA LEU A 163 0.19 -15.64 -0.67
C LEU A 163 0.69 -17.08 -0.68
N ASN A 164 0.31 -17.90 0.30
CA ASN A 164 0.68 -19.32 0.37
C ASN A 164 0.00 -20.15 -0.73
N GLU A 165 -1.21 -19.78 -1.13
CA GLU A 165 -1.92 -20.38 -2.27
C GLU A 165 -1.35 -19.91 -3.63
N GLY A 166 -0.40 -18.97 -3.63
CA GLY A 166 0.32 -18.50 -4.81
C GLY A 166 -0.23 -17.20 -5.41
N HIS A 167 -1.26 -16.61 -4.83
CA HIS A 167 -1.83 -15.34 -5.29
C HIS A 167 -0.92 -14.16 -4.93
N ARG A 168 -0.66 -13.27 -5.89
CA ARG A 168 0.22 -12.11 -5.70
C ARG A 168 -0.59 -10.84 -5.45
N ILE A 169 -1.23 -10.79 -4.29
CA ILE A 169 -2.09 -9.67 -3.90
C ILE A 169 -1.31 -8.72 -2.98
N THR A 170 -1.39 -7.42 -3.25
CA THR A 170 -0.69 -6.40 -2.46
C THR A 170 -1.41 -6.15 -1.14
N ALA A 171 -0.67 -6.16 -0.02
CA ALA A 171 -1.18 -5.65 1.24
C ALA A 171 -1.03 -4.13 1.30
N THR A 172 -2.08 -3.44 1.76
CA THR A 172 -2.08 -2.01 2.07
C THR A 172 -2.57 -1.75 3.50
N SER A 173 -2.30 -0.53 3.98
CA SER A 173 -3.02 0.07 5.09
C SER A 173 -3.86 1.23 4.59
N GLY A 174 -5.09 1.34 5.08
CA GLY A 174 -5.96 2.48 4.82
C GLY A 174 -6.66 2.95 6.10
N ARG A 175 -6.58 4.24 6.38
CA ARG A 175 -7.17 4.77 7.62
C ARG A 175 -8.70 4.74 7.59
N ASP A 176 -9.31 4.67 6.41
CA ASP A 176 -10.73 4.94 6.23
C ASP A 176 -11.04 6.35 6.81
N TRP A 177 -10.32 7.35 6.26
CA TRP A 177 -10.10 8.63 6.90
C TRP A 177 -11.26 9.61 6.72
N HIS A 178 -12.13 9.65 7.72
CA HIS A 178 -13.28 10.56 7.73
C HIS A 178 -13.03 11.89 8.45
N ARG A 179 -12.17 11.91 9.47
CA ARG A 179 -11.91 13.09 10.30
C ARG A 179 -10.54 13.03 10.97
N THR A 180 -10.03 14.18 11.37
CA THR A 180 -8.79 14.32 12.14
C THR A 180 -9.11 14.86 13.53
N GLU A 181 -8.56 14.24 14.58
CA GLU A 181 -8.68 14.68 15.97
C GLU A 181 -7.28 14.98 16.55
N ASP A 182 -7.18 15.94 17.46
CA ASP A 182 -5.90 16.38 18.06
C ASP A 182 -5.13 15.26 18.79
N HIS A 183 -5.83 14.19 19.17
CA HIS A 183 -5.31 13.08 19.96
C HIS A 183 -5.52 11.73 19.26
N ASP A 184 -5.55 11.75 17.93
CA ASP A 184 -5.60 10.53 17.12
C ASP A 184 -4.48 9.56 17.55
N ALA A 185 -4.86 8.31 17.77
CA ALA A 185 -3.89 7.24 17.88
C ALA A 185 -3.06 7.16 16.58
N PRO A 186 -1.82 6.69 16.63
CA PRO A 186 -0.99 6.58 15.42
C PRO A 186 -1.65 5.82 14.27
N ALA A 187 -1.57 6.37 13.07
CA ALA A 187 -1.96 5.71 11.84
C ALA A 187 -0.79 4.87 11.28
N ALA A 188 -1.12 3.77 10.61
CA ALA A 188 -0.16 3.09 9.76
C ALA A 188 -0.18 3.71 8.36
N ILE A 189 1.00 3.96 7.82
CA ILE A 189 1.19 4.59 6.51
C ILE A 189 1.65 3.54 5.52
N THR A 190 1.03 3.56 4.34
CA THR A 190 1.45 2.76 3.19
C THR A 190 2.53 3.52 2.44
N TYR A 191 3.69 2.92 2.23
CA TYR A 191 4.77 3.49 1.42
C TYR A 191 4.84 2.78 0.08
N LEU A 192 4.83 3.56 -0.99
CA LEU A 192 4.89 3.08 -2.37
C LEU A 192 6.31 3.24 -2.93
N GLY A 193 6.90 2.14 -3.38
CA GLY A 193 8.23 2.09 -3.97
C GLY A 193 8.19 2.40 -5.46
N THR A 194 8.78 3.53 -5.85
CA THR A 194 8.81 4.00 -7.24
C THR A 194 10.24 4.03 -7.78
N GLU A 195 10.40 3.76 -9.08
CA GLU A 195 11.70 3.81 -9.76
C GLU A 195 12.02 5.21 -10.32
N ASP A 196 11.01 6.08 -10.47
CA ASP A 196 11.17 7.44 -10.96
C ASP A 196 11.97 8.30 -9.96
N GLU A 197 13.13 8.80 -10.39
CA GLU A 197 13.99 9.70 -9.60
C GLU A 197 13.43 11.14 -9.51
N ASP A 198 12.51 11.50 -10.40
CA ASP A 198 11.92 12.84 -10.46
C ASP A 198 10.85 13.02 -9.37
N GLN A 199 11.01 14.05 -8.54
CA GLN A 199 10.05 14.39 -7.47
C GLN A 199 8.70 14.92 -7.99
N LEU A 200 8.54 15.07 -9.30
CA LEU A 200 7.36 15.70 -9.89
C LEU A 200 6.34 14.63 -10.27
N TRP A 201 5.17 14.72 -9.64
CA TRP A 201 3.97 13.95 -9.97
C TRP A 201 3.34 14.31 -11.31
N TYR A 202 3.93 15.26 -12.04
CA TYR A 202 3.38 15.85 -13.25
C TYR A 202 4.44 15.87 -14.35
N SER A 203 4.06 15.57 -15.58
CA SER A 203 4.80 16.03 -16.75
C SER A 203 4.36 17.44 -17.14
N LEU A 204 5.31 18.25 -17.61
CA LEU A 204 5.01 19.51 -18.27
C LEU A 204 4.80 19.22 -19.76
N ASP A 205 3.60 18.83 -20.13
CA ASP A 205 3.24 18.73 -21.54
C ASP A 205 2.61 20.06 -21.99
N ILE A 206 3.29 20.76 -22.90
CA ILE A 206 2.74 21.97 -23.51
C ILE A 206 1.72 21.51 -24.54
N VAL A 207 0.44 21.50 -24.16
CA VAL A 207 -0.64 21.24 -25.09
C VAL A 207 -0.84 22.48 -25.96
N GLN A 208 -0.30 22.44 -27.18
CA GLN A 208 -0.64 23.43 -28.20
C GLN A 208 -2.08 23.21 -28.64
N THR A 209 -3.02 23.95 -28.06
CA THR A 209 -4.38 24.02 -28.60
C THR A 209 -4.34 24.85 -29.88
N SER A 210 -4.47 24.19 -31.03
CA SER A 210 -4.75 24.87 -32.29
C SER A 210 -6.16 25.43 -32.22
N ASP A 211 -6.31 26.74 -31.91
CA ASP A 211 -7.26 27.66 -32.56
C ASP A 211 -7.61 28.95 -31.77
N THR A 212 -6.86 29.34 -30.73
CA THR A 212 -7.01 30.70 -30.15
C THR A 212 -5.67 31.39 -29.90
N PRO A 213 -5.44 32.61 -30.41
CA PRO A 213 -4.25 33.38 -30.08
C PRO A 213 -4.40 33.94 -28.66
N PHE A 214 -3.43 33.62 -27.79
CA PHE A 214 -3.30 34.01 -26.37
C PHE A 214 -4.00 33.13 -25.33
N THR A 215 -3.51 31.90 -25.14
CA THR A 215 -3.09 31.34 -23.84
C THR A 215 -2.37 30.01 -24.09
N ASP A 216 -1.05 29.95 -23.86
CA ASP A 216 -0.39 28.66 -23.67
C ASP A 216 -0.91 28.11 -22.32
N HIS A 217 -1.78 27.10 -22.36
CA HIS A 217 -2.17 26.36 -21.17
C HIS A 217 -1.16 25.23 -20.97
N VAL A 218 -0.47 25.26 -19.84
CA VAL A 218 0.30 24.10 -19.37
C VAL A 218 -0.71 23.16 -18.71
N GLU A 219 -1.06 22.08 -19.37
CA GLU A 219 -1.80 20.98 -18.73
C GLU A 219 -0.78 20.08 -18.04
N LEU A 220 -0.96 19.92 -16.73
CA LEU A 220 -0.19 18.96 -15.95
C LEU A 220 -0.88 17.61 -16.06
N GLU A 221 -0.32 16.70 -16.85
CA GLU A 221 -0.78 15.31 -16.88
C GLU A 221 -0.22 14.59 -15.65
N PRO A 222 -1.08 14.07 -14.74
CA PRO A 222 -0.62 13.32 -13.59
C PRO A 222 0.07 12.02 -14.02
N LYS A 223 1.23 11.73 -13.45
CA LYS A 223 1.83 10.39 -13.52
C LYS A 223 1.11 9.39 -12.59
N ASP A 224 -0.22 9.28 -12.67
CA ASP A 224 -1.03 8.32 -11.90
C ASP A 224 -0.45 6.89 -12.03
N ASN A 225 0.18 6.63 -13.18
CA ASN A 225 0.77 5.35 -13.53
C ASN A 225 1.86 4.85 -12.54
N SER A 226 2.61 5.73 -11.86
CA SER A 226 3.69 5.27 -10.98
C SER A 226 3.18 4.67 -9.66
N VAL A 227 2.13 5.27 -9.07
CA VAL A 227 1.46 4.77 -7.87
C VAL A 227 0.75 3.45 -8.16
N LEU A 228 -0.04 3.41 -9.23
CA LEU A 228 -0.75 2.20 -9.63
C LEU A 228 0.23 1.07 -10.01
N THR A 229 1.36 1.41 -10.66
CA THR A 229 2.41 0.43 -10.96
C THR A 229 3.05 -0.13 -9.69
N ALA A 230 3.40 0.73 -8.73
CA ALA A 230 3.97 0.28 -7.46
C ALA A 230 3.01 -0.68 -6.72
N MET A 231 1.71 -0.36 -6.69
CA MET A 231 0.70 -1.23 -6.09
C MET A 231 0.52 -2.54 -6.85
N ARG A 232 0.43 -2.50 -8.19
CA ARG A 232 0.29 -3.70 -9.03
C ARG A 232 1.49 -4.63 -8.94
N GLN A 233 2.69 -4.08 -8.74
CA GLN A 233 3.91 -4.86 -8.52
C GLN A 233 4.06 -5.34 -7.07
N GLY A 234 3.28 -4.80 -6.12
CA GLY A 234 3.49 -5.07 -4.69
C GLY A 234 4.74 -4.43 -4.13
N ALA A 235 5.28 -3.37 -4.77
CA ALA A 235 6.37 -2.55 -4.26
C ALA A 235 5.88 -1.65 -3.11
N VAL A 236 5.43 -2.28 -2.02
CA VAL A 236 4.69 -1.63 -0.94
C VAL A 236 5.22 -2.09 0.42
N THR A 237 5.42 -1.14 1.34
CA THR A 237 5.73 -1.43 2.76
C THR A 237 4.83 -0.60 3.67
N ILE A 238 4.49 -1.12 4.84
CA ILE A 238 3.50 -0.50 5.74
C ILE A 238 4.15 -0.31 7.10
N THR A 239 4.02 0.88 7.69
CA THR A 239 4.62 1.18 8.99
C THR A 239 3.83 2.24 9.77
N MET A 240 3.73 2.05 11.09
CA MET A 240 3.32 3.11 12.02
C MET A 240 4.51 3.97 12.48
N GLY A 241 5.74 3.51 12.26
CA GLY A 241 6.96 4.17 12.71
C GLY A 241 8.02 4.26 11.59
N PRO A 242 9.24 3.75 11.82
CA PRO A 242 10.33 3.84 10.85
C PRO A 242 10.02 3.09 9.56
N LEU A 243 10.59 3.56 8.45
CA LEU A 243 10.44 2.93 7.15
C LEU A 243 11.27 1.64 7.11
N LEU A 244 10.58 0.50 7.03
CA LEU A 244 11.19 -0.82 6.88
C LEU A 244 11.20 -1.21 5.40
N THR A 245 12.38 -1.53 4.88
CA THR A 245 12.56 -2.01 3.51
C THR A 245 13.56 -3.16 3.49
N PHE A 246 13.61 -3.93 2.41
CA PHE A 246 14.69 -4.88 2.20
C PHE A 246 14.95 -5.12 0.72
N THR A 247 16.18 -5.54 0.42
CA THR A 247 16.55 -6.06 -0.90
C THR A 247 17.09 -7.48 -0.76
N ALA A 248 17.01 -8.25 -1.83
CA ALA A 248 17.51 -9.62 -1.89
C ALA A 248 18.47 -9.79 -3.07
N HIS A 249 19.46 -10.66 -2.92
CA HIS A 249 20.31 -11.11 -4.02
C HIS A 249 20.74 -12.57 -3.82
N VAL A 250 20.87 -13.29 -4.93
CA VAL A 250 21.39 -14.66 -4.94
C VAL A 250 22.92 -14.60 -4.86
N VAL A 251 23.50 -15.25 -3.86
CA VAL A 251 24.95 -15.36 -3.71
C VAL A 251 25.45 -16.49 -4.61
N ASN A 252 26.20 -16.15 -5.67
CA ASN A 252 26.83 -17.14 -6.53
C ASN A 252 28.31 -17.32 -6.14
N PRO A 253 28.76 -18.52 -5.73
CA PRO A 253 30.14 -18.76 -5.28
C PRO A 253 31.23 -18.43 -6.32
N ILE A 254 30.87 -18.29 -7.60
CA ILE A 254 31.83 -18.19 -8.72
C ILE A 254 31.95 -16.75 -9.26
N HIS A 255 30.93 -15.90 -9.08
CA HIS A 255 30.87 -14.55 -9.69
C HIS A 255 30.13 -13.53 -8.80
N ASP A 256 30.83 -12.85 -7.88
CA ASP A 256 30.20 -11.98 -6.87
C ASP A 256 30.21 -10.47 -7.23
N ASN A 257 30.99 -10.04 -8.22
CA ASN A 257 31.18 -8.60 -8.45
C ASN A 257 29.97 -7.85 -9.06
N HIS A 258 28.90 -8.54 -9.47
CA HIS A 258 27.70 -7.94 -10.07
C HIS A 258 26.40 -8.70 -9.74
N ALA A 259 26.21 -9.14 -8.49
CA ALA A 259 24.96 -9.79 -8.08
C ALA A 259 23.77 -8.85 -8.29
N LYS A 260 22.80 -9.27 -9.13
CA LYS A 260 21.56 -8.52 -9.36
C LYS A 260 20.77 -8.44 -8.04
N ARG A 261 20.40 -7.23 -7.65
CA ARG A 261 19.57 -6.96 -6.48
C ARG A 261 18.10 -6.86 -6.88
N TYR A 262 17.25 -7.38 -6.02
CA TYR A 262 15.80 -7.38 -6.16
C TYR A 262 15.18 -6.66 -4.97
N SER A 263 14.18 -5.84 -5.22
CA SER A 263 13.44 -5.08 -4.20
C SER A 263 12.05 -5.69 -3.98
N ILE A 264 11.39 -5.25 -2.90
CA ILE A 264 9.99 -5.57 -2.59
C ILE A 264 9.09 -5.47 -3.83
N GLY A 265 8.24 -6.48 -4.05
CA GLY A 265 7.37 -6.62 -5.21
C GLY A 265 7.99 -7.34 -6.40
N GLN A 266 9.32 -7.42 -6.48
CA GLN A 266 9.99 -8.08 -7.59
C GLN A 266 10.07 -9.60 -7.40
N GLU A 267 10.31 -10.27 -8.52
CA GLU A 267 10.53 -11.71 -8.56
C GLU A 267 12.02 -12.01 -8.74
N ILE A 268 12.52 -12.95 -7.95
CA ILE A 268 13.88 -13.49 -8.04
C ILE A 268 13.83 -14.95 -8.47
N ASP A 269 14.59 -15.26 -9.52
CA ASP A 269 14.91 -16.64 -9.86
C ASP A 269 16.06 -17.11 -8.97
N CYS A 270 15.76 -18.02 -8.05
CA CYS A 270 16.71 -18.53 -7.08
C CYS A 270 16.64 -20.06 -7.07
N PRO A 271 17.64 -20.74 -7.68
CA PRO A 271 17.71 -22.19 -7.65
C PRO A 271 17.80 -22.72 -6.22
N GLN A 272 17.20 -23.90 -6.00
CA GLN A 272 17.40 -24.68 -4.79
C GLN A 272 18.90 -24.89 -4.56
N ASP A 273 19.35 -24.80 -3.31
CA ASP A 273 20.75 -24.85 -2.86
C ASP A 273 21.59 -23.56 -2.99
N GLN A 274 21.03 -22.46 -3.53
CA GLN A 274 21.69 -21.15 -3.47
C GLN A 274 21.37 -20.41 -2.17
N ILE A 275 22.28 -19.53 -1.76
CA ILE A 275 22.07 -18.65 -0.59
C ILE A 275 21.35 -17.39 -1.08
N LEU A 276 20.22 -17.10 -0.44
CA LEU A 276 19.52 -15.83 -0.61
C LEU A 276 19.96 -14.87 0.49
N LYS A 277 20.73 -13.85 0.13
CA LYS A 277 21.14 -12.81 1.08
C LYS A 277 20.15 -11.66 1.06
N LEU A 278 19.69 -11.26 2.25
CA LEU A 278 18.79 -10.12 2.46
C LEU A 278 19.55 -8.98 3.13
N GLU A 279 19.39 -7.78 2.58
CA GLU A 279 19.86 -6.52 3.16
C GLU A 279 18.60 -5.75 3.60
N ILE A 280 18.34 -5.75 4.92
CA ILE A 280 17.17 -5.15 5.53
C ILE A 280 17.55 -3.75 6.02
N ALA A 281 16.83 -2.73 5.59
CA ALA A 281 17.09 -1.34 5.96
C ALA A 281 15.93 -0.77 6.79
N LEU A 282 16.30 -0.07 7.87
CA LEU A 282 15.40 0.60 8.79
C LEU A 282 15.73 2.10 8.81
N ASP A 283 14.93 2.89 8.10
CA ASP A 283 15.07 4.33 8.07
C ASP A 283 14.23 4.96 9.20
N THR A 284 14.94 5.39 10.24
CA THR A 284 14.37 6.07 11.42
C THR A 284 14.29 7.59 11.25
N ILE A 285 14.82 8.14 10.14
CA ILE A 285 14.84 9.57 9.83
C ILE A 285 13.58 9.94 9.05
N CYS A 286 13.14 9.08 8.12
CA CYS A 286 11.91 9.25 7.38
C CYS A 286 10.73 9.45 8.34
N ARG A 287 10.01 10.56 8.17
CA ARG A 287 8.87 10.94 9.02
C ARG A 287 9.15 10.91 10.54
N GLN A 288 10.39 11.07 10.99
CA GLN A 288 10.77 10.99 12.43
C GLN A 288 10.02 11.97 13.36
N LYS A 289 9.44 13.04 12.80
CA LYS A 289 8.63 14.01 13.56
C LYS A 289 7.17 13.59 13.73
N HIS A 290 6.72 12.55 13.04
CA HIS A 290 5.31 12.12 12.97
C HIS A 290 5.04 10.82 13.73
N TYR A 291 6.06 10.23 14.36
CA TYR A 291 5.91 9.12 15.27
C TYR A 291 6.88 9.27 16.45
N LEU A 292 6.57 8.60 17.55
CA LEU A 292 7.45 8.48 18.70
C LEU A 292 7.86 7.02 18.85
N LEU A 293 9.13 6.73 18.58
CA LEU A 293 9.73 5.43 18.86
C LEU A 293 10.78 5.63 19.95
N VAL A 294 10.51 5.05 21.13
CA VAL A 294 11.44 5.12 22.27
C VAL A 294 12.63 4.19 22.04
N ASP A 295 13.75 4.48 22.73
CA ASP A 295 14.92 3.61 22.73
C ASP A 295 14.55 2.22 23.26
N GLN A 296 14.76 1.20 22.44
CA GLN A 296 14.33 -0.16 22.70
C GLN A 296 15.04 -1.18 21.82
N SER A 297 14.91 -2.46 22.21
CA SER A 297 15.20 -3.60 21.36
C SER A 297 13.97 -3.93 20.52
N LEU A 298 14.13 -3.93 19.20
CA LEU A 298 13.11 -4.33 18.23
C LEU A 298 13.30 -5.80 17.88
N ARG A 299 12.19 -6.50 17.64
CA ARG A 299 12.19 -7.88 17.14
C ARG A 299 11.98 -7.85 15.63
N LEU A 300 13.03 -8.20 14.89
CA LEU A 300 13.03 -8.34 13.45
C LEU A 300 12.73 -9.79 13.06
N VAL A 301 11.78 -9.99 12.16
CA VAL A 301 11.33 -11.32 11.72
C VAL A 301 11.31 -11.36 10.20
N VAL A 302 11.92 -12.40 9.61
CA VAL A 302 11.79 -12.72 8.19
C VAL A 302 10.85 -13.91 8.04
N ASN A 303 9.77 -13.73 7.30
CA ASN A 303 8.71 -14.71 7.09
C ASN A 303 8.61 -15.15 5.62
N SER A 304 8.08 -16.35 5.43
CA SER A 304 7.84 -16.97 4.12
C SER A 304 6.64 -17.91 4.15
N ASN A 305 6.37 -18.58 3.03
CA ASN A 305 5.43 -19.70 2.95
C ASN A 305 5.79 -20.88 3.88
N GLN A 306 7.04 -20.95 4.35
CA GLN A 306 7.51 -21.95 5.32
C GLN A 306 7.47 -21.45 6.77
N GLY A 307 6.88 -20.28 7.02
CA GLY A 307 6.86 -19.63 8.33
C GLY A 307 8.10 -18.76 8.58
N ILE A 308 8.52 -18.66 9.84
CA ILE A 308 9.62 -17.81 10.28
C ILE A 308 10.95 -18.44 9.84
N LEU A 309 11.67 -17.75 8.96
CA LEU A 309 12.99 -18.17 8.47
C LEU A 309 14.13 -17.61 9.32
N PHE A 310 13.93 -16.41 9.87
CA PHE A 310 14.91 -15.72 10.69
C PHE A 310 14.22 -14.83 11.71
N GLU A 311 14.75 -14.77 12.93
CA GLU A 311 14.25 -13.91 13.99
C GLU A 311 15.40 -13.41 14.86
N GLN A 312 15.47 -12.10 15.10
CA GLN A 312 16.50 -11.51 15.96
C GLN A 312 16.04 -10.22 16.66
N GLN A 313 16.64 -9.97 17.81
CA GLN A 313 16.56 -8.69 18.52
C GLN A 313 17.62 -7.72 17.99
N ILE A 314 17.21 -6.52 17.56
CA ILE A 314 18.08 -5.46 17.04
C ILE A 314 17.85 -4.15 17.82
N PRO A 315 18.89 -3.35 18.09
CA PRO A 315 18.71 -1.98 18.58
C PRO A 315 17.90 -1.13 17.60
N VAL A 316 17.10 -0.18 18.10
CA VAL A 316 16.35 0.74 17.23
C VAL A 316 17.24 1.61 16.33
N GLN A 317 18.50 1.83 16.71
CA GLN A 317 19.48 2.58 15.92
C GLN A 317 20.11 1.76 14.78
N THR A 318 19.75 0.48 14.61
CA THR A 318 20.24 -0.32 13.49
C THR A 318 19.69 0.23 12.18
N GLU A 319 20.57 0.78 11.34
CA GLU A 319 20.18 1.32 10.02
C GLU A 319 20.05 0.20 8.96
N VAL A 320 21.00 -0.74 8.95
CA VAL A 320 21.04 -1.86 8.01
C VAL A 320 21.37 -3.14 8.75
N TYR A 321 20.71 -4.22 8.36
CA TYR A 321 20.89 -5.55 8.91
C TYR A 321 20.96 -6.59 7.78
N ASP A 322 22.05 -7.34 7.73
CA ASP A 322 22.22 -8.44 6.76
C ASP A 322 21.79 -9.77 7.38
N CYS A 323 21.04 -10.58 6.63
CA CYS A 323 20.87 -11.99 6.96
C CYS A 323 21.01 -12.89 5.71
N GLU A 324 21.49 -14.09 5.93
CA GLU A 324 21.64 -15.11 4.89
C GLU A 324 20.62 -16.22 5.15
N LEU A 325 19.82 -16.53 4.13
CA LEU A 325 18.86 -17.61 4.15
C LEU A 325 19.37 -18.75 3.29
N VAL A 326 19.60 -19.90 3.92
CA VAL A 326 19.86 -21.14 3.20
C VAL A 326 18.52 -21.74 2.81
N GLN A 327 18.27 -21.88 1.51
CA GLN A 327 17.02 -22.43 1.00
C GLN A 327 16.96 -23.95 1.21
N ALA A 328 16.54 -24.37 2.40
CA ALA A 328 16.35 -25.79 2.73
C ALA A 328 15.12 -26.41 2.03
N GLU A 329 14.14 -25.58 1.67
CA GLU A 329 12.89 -25.95 0.99
C GLU A 329 12.48 -24.88 -0.03
N ALA A 330 11.56 -25.21 -0.93
CA ALA A 330 11.09 -24.28 -1.96
C ALA A 330 10.31 -23.11 -1.33
N LEU A 331 10.96 -21.94 -1.29
CA LEU A 331 10.32 -20.67 -0.93
C LEU A 331 9.55 -20.13 -2.13
N SER A 332 8.34 -19.63 -1.93
CA SER A 332 7.56 -18.92 -2.97
C SER A 332 7.58 -17.41 -2.77
N TRP A 333 7.81 -16.96 -1.53
CA TRP A 333 7.90 -15.54 -1.18
C TRP A 333 8.68 -15.36 0.13
N VAL A 334 9.26 -14.17 0.31
CA VAL A 334 9.88 -13.73 1.56
C VAL A 334 9.45 -12.30 1.86
N ARG A 335 9.19 -11.98 3.14
CA ARG A 335 8.90 -10.63 3.62
C ARG A 335 9.49 -10.39 5.01
N VAL A 336 9.50 -9.13 5.44
CA VAL A 336 10.07 -8.73 6.73
C VAL A 336 9.00 -8.08 7.59
N GLU A 337 9.02 -8.39 8.88
CA GLU A 337 8.16 -7.82 9.92
C GLU A 337 9.03 -7.25 11.04
N LEU A 338 8.58 -6.15 11.64
CA LEU A 338 9.23 -5.46 12.73
C LEU A 338 8.27 -5.29 13.88
N TYR A 339 8.64 -5.78 15.06
CA TYR A 339 7.84 -5.70 16.28
C TYR A 339 8.57 -4.88 17.34
N GLY A 340 7.81 -4.15 18.14
CA GLY A 340 8.32 -3.35 19.24
C GLY A 340 7.21 -2.68 20.03
N TYR A 341 7.61 -1.93 21.05
CA TYR A 341 6.75 -1.02 21.78
C TYR A 341 6.51 0.24 20.95
N PHE A 342 5.23 0.50 20.69
CA PHE A 342 4.77 1.68 19.99
C PHE A 342 3.47 2.16 20.67
N ALA A 343 3.43 3.44 21.06
CA ALA A 343 2.37 3.99 21.92
C ALA A 343 2.07 3.10 23.15
N ASP A 344 3.13 2.73 23.90
CA ASP A 344 3.08 1.87 25.10
C ASP A 344 2.54 0.44 24.90
N MET A 345 2.37 -0.01 23.66
CA MET A 345 1.90 -1.35 23.33
C MET A 345 2.93 -2.11 22.50
N TYR A 346 3.23 -3.35 22.92
CA TYR A 346 4.05 -4.25 22.10
C TYR A 346 3.20 -4.83 20.97
N SER A 347 3.56 -4.52 19.73
CA SER A 347 2.84 -4.97 18.53
C SER A 347 3.76 -4.99 17.31
N MET A 348 3.23 -5.45 16.17
CA MET A 348 3.89 -5.26 14.88
C MET A 348 3.82 -3.78 14.51
N ILE A 349 4.97 -3.15 14.30
CA ILE A 349 5.10 -1.72 13.96
C ILE A 349 5.15 -1.53 12.45
N ALA A 350 5.82 -2.44 11.75
CA ALA A 350 5.98 -2.38 10.31
C ALA A 350 6.04 -3.79 9.70
N PHE A 351 5.67 -3.89 8.43
CA PHE A 351 5.93 -5.07 7.62
C PHE A 351 6.00 -4.70 6.14
N THR A 352 6.66 -5.56 5.35
CA THR A 352 6.80 -5.37 3.91
C THR A 352 5.84 -6.28 3.14
N ASN A 353 5.49 -5.90 1.92
CA ASN A 353 5.08 -6.89 0.93
C ASN A 353 6.26 -7.80 0.56
N ALA A 354 5.98 -8.84 -0.22
CA ALA A 354 6.95 -9.88 -0.51
C ALA A 354 7.93 -9.54 -1.64
N ILE A 355 9.11 -10.15 -1.59
CA ILE A 355 9.86 -10.53 -2.79
C ILE A 355 9.45 -11.96 -3.13
N TYR A 356 9.07 -12.19 -4.38
CA TYR A 356 8.60 -13.50 -4.86
C TYR A 356 9.77 -14.34 -5.37
N ILE A 357 9.75 -15.64 -5.10
CA ILE A 357 10.83 -16.55 -5.49
C ILE A 357 10.28 -17.55 -6.50
N THR A 358 10.92 -17.61 -7.66
CA THR A 358 10.70 -18.64 -8.67
C THR A 358 11.90 -19.58 -8.74
N HIS A 359 11.60 -20.81 -9.13
CA HIS A 359 12.57 -21.88 -9.27
C HIS A 359 12.63 -22.24 -10.75
N SER A 360 13.46 -21.55 -11.54
CA SER A 360 13.74 -22.02 -12.89
C SER A 360 14.44 -23.37 -12.81
N SER A 361 13.87 -24.36 -13.49
CA SER A 361 14.41 -25.72 -13.61
C SER A 361 15.64 -25.81 -14.51
#